data_AF-A0A923D1V3-F1
#
_entry.id   AF-A0A923D1V3-F1
#
_cell.length_a   1.000
_cell.length_b   1.000
_cell.length_c   1.000
_cell.angle_alpha   90.00
_cell.angle_beta   90.00
_cell.angle_gamma   90.00
#
_symmetry.space_group_name_H-M   'P 1'
#
loop_
_entity.id
_entity.type
_entity.pdbx_description
1 polymer ?
#
loop_
_entity_poly.entity_id
_entity_poly.type
_entity_poly.pdbx_seq_one_letter_code
_entity_poly.pdbx_strand_id
1 'polypeptide(L)'
;MILERKANSMKDKLMTAAQAAALIEDGIHLGVGGGMTMNPMPVVRELIKKGIRGLTLTPVLTGGYVADLLIGAGCVETVQFPQIVLDEFGLAPNFRRKVERGELKLLETI
;
A
#
# COMPACT_ATOMS: atom_id res chain seq x y z
N MET A 1 31.94 29.21 -19.52
CA MET A 1 30.73 29.02 -20.34
C MET A 1 29.80 28.08 -19.58
N ILE A 2 28.97 28.65 -18.70
CA ILE A 2 28.03 27.90 -17.86
C ILE A 2 26.79 27.66 -18.72
N LEU A 3 26.46 26.39 -18.99
CA LEU A 3 25.26 26.03 -19.75
C LEU A 3 24.02 26.39 -18.93
N GLU A 4 23.26 27.37 -19.40
CA GLU A 4 21.92 27.68 -18.88
C GLU A 4 21.02 26.45 -19.02
N ARG A 5 20.56 25.90 -17.90
CA ARG A 5 19.48 24.91 -17.87
C ARG A 5 18.20 25.60 -18.34
N LYS A 6 17.69 25.21 -19.52
CA LYS A 6 16.32 25.54 -19.97
C LYS A 6 15.34 25.31 -18.82
N ALA A 7 14.57 26.34 -18.47
CA ALA A 7 13.49 26.23 -17.51
C ALA A 7 12.48 25.18 -18.02
N ASN A 8 12.45 24.03 -17.35
CA ASN A 8 11.52 22.96 -17.67
C ASN A 8 10.13 23.41 -17.20
N SER A 9 9.14 23.46 -18.09
CA SER A 9 7.77 23.92 -17.78
C SER A 9 6.97 22.93 -16.90
N MET A 10 7.62 21.89 -16.38
CA MET A 10 6.99 20.90 -15.52
C MET A 10 6.96 21.36 -14.08
N LYS A 11 5.78 21.31 -13.47
CA LYS A 11 5.60 21.55 -12.02
C LYS A 11 6.50 20.59 -11.24
N ASP A 12 7.20 21.12 -10.23
CA ASP A 12 7.96 20.30 -9.29
C ASP A 12 7.00 19.34 -8.56
N LYS A 13 7.38 18.07 -8.51
CA LYS A 13 6.62 16.97 -7.89
C LYS A 13 7.38 16.33 -6.73
N LEU A 14 8.55 16.86 -6.38
CA LEU A 14 9.28 16.42 -5.21
C LEU A 14 8.46 16.74 -3.97
N MET A 15 8.24 15.71 -3.16
CA MET A 15 7.49 15.82 -1.92
C MET A 15 7.97 14.77 -0.92
N THR A 16 7.72 15.04 0.35
CA THR A 16 8.00 14.11 1.45
C THR A 16 6.98 12.96 1.46
N ALA A 17 7.31 11.87 2.17
CA ALA A 17 6.38 10.76 2.35
C ALA A 17 5.07 11.18 3.06
N ALA A 18 5.16 12.12 4.02
CA ALA A 18 3.99 12.65 4.71
C ALA A 18 3.09 13.46 3.75
N GLN A 19 3.69 14.27 2.88
CA GLN A 19 2.95 14.99 1.83
C GLN A 19 2.29 14.02 0.85
N ALA A 20 2.98 12.95 0.43
CA ALA A 20 2.41 11.93 -0.43
C ALA A 20 1.24 11.18 0.24
N ALA A 21 1.40 10.78 1.52
CA ALA A 21 0.34 10.11 2.28
C ALA A 21 -0.86 11.04 2.55
N ALA A 22 -0.65 12.35 2.64
CA ALA A 22 -1.73 13.32 2.80
C ALA A 22 -2.70 13.34 1.60
N LEU A 23 -2.21 13.03 0.39
CA LEU A 23 -3.01 12.95 -0.84
C LEU A 23 -3.93 11.72 -0.90
N ILE A 24 -3.74 10.75 0.00
CA ILE A 24 -4.53 9.53 0.05
C ILE A 24 -5.62 9.71 1.10
N GLU A 25 -6.86 9.52 0.67
CA GLU A 25 -8.08 9.68 1.47
C GLU A 25 -8.62 8.33 1.95
N ASP A 26 -9.48 8.36 2.96
CA ASP A 26 -10.17 7.16 3.43
C ASP A 26 -11.08 6.60 2.32
N GLY A 27 -11.30 5.29 2.34
CA GLY A 27 -12.22 4.65 1.39
C GLY A 27 -11.67 4.44 -0.03
N ILE A 28 -10.47 4.91 -0.35
CA ILE A 28 -9.96 4.81 -1.72
C ILE A 28 -9.61 3.38 -2.12
N HIS A 29 -9.55 3.16 -3.43
CA HIS A 29 -8.90 1.98 -4.00
C HIS A 29 -7.41 2.25 -4.17
N LEU A 30 -6.59 1.60 -3.34
CA LEU A 30 -5.15 1.75 -3.32
C LEU A 30 -4.46 0.54 -3.96
N GLY A 31 -3.76 0.79 -5.06
CA GLY A 31 -2.79 -0.14 -5.63
C GLY A 31 -1.44 -0.01 -4.92
N VAL A 32 -0.84 -1.12 -4.50
CA VAL A 32 0.47 -1.12 -3.86
C VAL A 32 1.39 -2.09 -4.58
N GLY A 33 2.51 -1.57 -5.09
CA GLY A 33 3.60 -2.39 -5.64
C GLY A 33 4.61 -2.82 -4.57
N GLY A 34 5.51 -3.72 -4.97
CA GLY A 34 6.50 -4.33 -4.09
C GLY A 34 6.12 -5.76 -3.71
N GLY A 35 6.94 -6.38 -2.87
CA GLY A 35 6.74 -7.75 -2.37
C GLY A 35 7.38 -7.89 -0.99
N MET A 36 8.38 -8.74 -0.85
CA MET A 36 9.28 -8.68 0.33
C MET A 36 10.30 -7.54 0.22
N THR A 37 10.62 -7.10 -1.01
CA THR A 37 11.58 -6.03 -1.29
C THR A 37 10.92 -4.86 -2.03
N MET A 38 11.63 -3.73 -2.09
CA MET A 38 11.20 -2.51 -2.81
C MET A 38 9.85 -1.93 -2.34
N ASN A 39 9.50 -2.19 -1.08
CA ASN A 39 8.25 -1.73 -0.48
C ASN A 39 8.26 -0.21 -0.24
N PRO A 40 7.16 0.51 -0.52
CA PRO A 40 7.02 1.95 -0.28
C PRO A 40 6.83 2.29 1.21
N MET A 41 7.68 1.74 2.08
CA MET A 41 7.55 1.79 3.53
C MET A 41 7.45 3.20 4.13
N PRO A 42 8.17 4.22 3.64
CA PRO A 42 7.98 5.58 4.16
C PRO A 42 6.55 6.07 4.01
N VAL A 43 5.90 5.85 2.86
CA VAL A 43 4.51 6.28 2.63
C VAL A 43 3.54 5.41 3.43
N VAL A 44 3.74 4.09 3.47
CA VAL A 44 2.91 3.15 4.23
C VAL A 44 2.87 3.50 5.72
N ARG A 45 4.02 3.86 6.31
CA ARG A 45 4.09 4.26 7.71
C ARG A 45 3.33 5.56 7.97
N GLU A 46 3.46 6.54 7.08
CA GLU A 46 2.71 7.80 7.20
C GLU A 46 1.20 7.61 7.00
N LEU A 47 0.77 6.68 6.15
CA LEU A 47 -0.64 6.28 6.02
C LEU A 47 -1.20 5.69 7.31
N ILE A 48 -0.47 4.75 7.91
CA ILE A 48 -0.85 4.12 9.18
C ILE A 48 -0.90 5.18 10.29
N LYS A 49 0.10 6.06 10.36
CA LYS A 49 0.20 7.13 11.35
C LYS A 49 -0.91 8.18 11.21
N LYS A 50 -1.29 8.55 9.97
CA LYS A 50 -2.43 9.43 9.67
C LYS A 50 -3.76 8.78 10.08
N GLY A 51 -3.79 7.45 10.20
CA GLY A 51 -4.98 6.71 10.63
C GLY A 51 -5.92 6.36 9.49
N ILE A 52 -5.40 6.14 8.28
CA ILE A 52 -6.21 5.82 7.09
C ILE A 52 -7.09 4.58 7.31
N ARG A 53 -8.34 4.58 6.83
CA ARG A 53 -9.32 3.50 6.98
C ARG A 53 -10.12 3.26 5.69
N GLY A 54 -10.81 2.12 5.65
CA GLY A 54 -11.76 1.79 4.58
C GLY A 54 -11.11 1.48 3.24
N LEU A 55 -9.81 1.18 3.20
CA LEU A 55 -9.12 0.99 1.93
C LEU A 55 -9.62 -0.27 1.20
N THR A 56 -9.79 -0.13 -0.12
CA THR A 56 -9.76 -1.28 -1.03
C THR A 56 -8.34 -1.48 -1.51
N LEU A 57 -7.71 -2.58 -1.15
CA LEU A 57 -6.30 -2.84 -1.42
C LEU A 57 -6.13 -3.81 -2.59
N THR A 58 -5.33 -3.42 -3.58
CA THR A 58 -4.84 -4.31 -4.65
C THR A 58 -3.32 -4.38 -4.60
N PRO A 59 -2.74 -5.46 -4.05
CA PRO A 59 -1.31 -5.70 -4.20
C PRO A 59 -1.00 -6.09 -5.66
N VAL A 60 0.05 -5.47 -6.21
CA VAL A 60 0.51 -5.75 -7.58
C VAL A 60 1.50 -6.93 -7.54
N LEU A 61 1.27 -7.95 -8.37
CA LEU A 61 1.99 -9.24 -8.42
C LEU A 61 1.73 -10.17 -7.23
N THR A 62 2.24 -9.85 -6.05
CA THR A 62 2.07 -10.67 -4.84
C THR A 62 1.74 -9.77 -3.65
N GLY A 63 0.74 -10.13 -2.86
CA GLY A 63 0.47 -9.47 -1.59
C GLY A 63 1.58 -9.78 -0.59
N GLY A 64 2.58 -8.90 -0.53
CA GLY A 64 3.71 -9.05 0.38
C GLY A 64 3.52 -8.41 1.74
N TYR A 65 4.64 -8.04 2.35
CA TYR A 65 4.74 -7.51 3.71
C TYR A 65 3.88 -6.26 3.92
N VAL A 66 3.80 -5.39 2.91
CA VAL A 66 3.01 -4.15 3.00
C VAL A 66 1.52 -4.44 3.08
N ALA A 67 1.02 -5.42 2.33
CA ALA A 67 -0.39 -5.77 2.37
C ALA A 67 -0.77 -6.29 3.76
N ASP A 68 0.01 -7.25 4.27
CA ASP A 68 -0.20 -7.81 5.60
C ASP A 68 -0.09 -6.75 6.70
N LEU A 69 0.83 -5.79 6.57
CA LEU A 69 0.99 -4.69 7.51
C LEU A 69 -0.22 -3.73 7.53
N LEU A 70 -0.69 -3.29 6.36
CA LEU A 70 -1.87 -2.42 6.26
C LEU A 70 -3.13 -3.11 6.78
N ILE A 71 -3.27 -4.41 6.52
CA ILE A 71 -4.35 -5.25 7.05
C ILE A 71 -4.25 -5.34 8.57
N GLY A 72 -3.06 -5.63 9.11
CA GLY A 72 -2.80 -5.70 10.55
C GLY A 72 -3.06 -4.38 11.27
N ALA A 73 -2.78 -3.25 10.61
CA ALA A 73 -3.05 -1.91 11.12
C ALA A 73 -4.54 -1.51 11.09
N GLY A 74 -5.41 -2.34 10.52
CA GLY A 74 -6.85 -2.06 10.41
C GLY A 74 -7.19 -1.00 9.36
N CYS A 75 -6.29 -0.75 8.40
CA CYS A 75 -6.49 0.24 7.35
C CYS A 75 -7.40 -0.25 6.22
N VAL A 76 -7.51 -1.58 6.06
CA VAL A 76 -8.10 -2.22 4.87
C VAL A 76 -9.46 -2.80 5.20
N GLU A 77 -10.43 -2.52 4.34
CA GLU A 77 -11.78 -3.09 4.39
C GLU A 77 -11.96 -4.20 3.34
N THR A 78 -11.47 -3.95 2.12
CA THR A 78 -11.61 -4.86 0.99
C THR A 78 -10.24 -5.20 0.41
N VAL A 79 -10.04 -6.46 0.02
CA VAL A 79 -8.81 -6.91 -0.64
C VAL A 79 -9.17 -7.56 -1.97
N GLN A 80 -8.55 -7.09 -3.05
CA GLN A 80 -8.57 -7.73 -4.36
C GLN A 80 -7.17 -8.26 -4.65
N PHE A 81 -6.99 -9.58 -4.62
CA PHE A 81 -5.67 -10.20 -4.61
C PHE A 81 -5.69 -11.53 -5.35
N PRO A 82 -4.58 -11.89 -6.05
CA PRO A 82 -4.35 -13.26 -6.49
C PRO A 82 -3.75 -14.12 -5.36
N GLN A 83 -2.89 -13.54 -4.52
CA GLN A 83 -2.28 -14.19 -3.35
C GLN A 83 -1.74 -13.15 -2.35
N ILE A 84 -1.75 -13.47 -1.05
CA ILE A 84 -1.06 -12.71 0.00
C ILE A 84 -0.22 -13.66 0.85
N VAL A 85 1.11 -13.55 0.73
CA VAL A 85 2.12 -14.43 1.36
C VAL A 85 3.39 -13.64 1.68
N LEU A 86 4.20 -14.15 2.59
CA LEU A 86 5.50 -13.57 2.95
C LEU A 86 6.68 -14.34 2.33
N ASP A 87 6.48 -14.90 1.14
CA ASP A 87 7.46 -15.74 0.43
C ASP A 87 8.07 -16.82 1.35
N GLU A 88 9.41 -16.90 1.47
CA GLU A 88 10.11 -17.88 2.30
C GLU A 88 9.88 -17.70 3.81
N PHE A 89 9.34 -16.54 4.23
CA PHE A 89 8.98 -16.27 5.62
C PHE A 89 7.60 -16.82 6.00
N GLY A 90 6.89 -17.43 5.04
CA GLY A 90 5.66 -18.19 5.27
C GLY A 90 4.39 -17.40 4.99
N LEU A 91 3.34 -17.70 5.75
CA LEU A 91 2.00 -17.18 5.50
C LEU A 91 1.80 -15.79 6.11
N ALA A 92 1.01 -14.95 5.46
CA ALA A 92 0.66 -13.61 5.93
C ALA A 92 -0.27 -13.68 7.16
N PRO A 93 0.23 -13.43 8.39
CA PRO A 93 -0.50 -13.74 9.61
C PRO A 93 -1.69 -12.80 9.87
N ASN A 94 -1.57 -11.52 9.53
CA ASN A 94 -2.66 -10.56 9.74
C ASN A 94 -3.78 -10.77 8.73
N PHE A 95 -3.42 -11.03 7.46
CA PHE A 95 -4.37 -11.42 6.43
C PHE A 95 -5.14 -12.66 6.85
N ARG A 96 -4.44 -13.77 7.14
CA ARG A 96 -5.08 -15.03 7.56
C ARG A 96 -6.00 -14.84 8.75
N ARG A 97 -5.50 -14.21 9.82
CA ARG A 97 -6.30 -13.97 11.04
C ARG A 97 -7.58 -13.17 10.75
N LYS A 98 -7.52 -12.15 9.90
CA LYS A 98 -8.69 -11.31 9.60
C LYS A 98 -9.66 -11.99 8.63
N VAL A 99 -9.16 -12.77 7.67
CA VAL A 99 -10.00 -13.61 6.81
C VAL A 99 -10.73 -14.67 7.62
N GLU A 100 -10.01 -15.43 8.46
CA GLU A 100 -10.56 -16.49 9.30
C GLU A 100 -11.63 -15.97 10.29
N ARG A 101 -11.62 -14.67 10.59
CA ARG A 101 -12.61 -14.00 11.44
C ARG A 101 -13.74 -13.30 10.67
N GLY A 102 -13.73 -13.31 9.34
CA GLY A 102 -14.70 -12.59 8.52
C GLY A 102 -14.60 -11.07 8.61
N GLU A 103 -13.42 -10.54 8.98
CA GLU A 103 -13.17 -9.10 9.15
C GLU A 103 -12.73 -8.39 7.86
N LEU A 104 -12.63 -9.10 6.74
CA LEU A 104 -12.23 -8.56 5.43
C LEU A 104 -13.22 -8.96 4.35
N LYS A 105 -13.51 -8.02 3.45
CA LYS A 105 -14.19 -8.32 2.18
C LYS A 105 -13.16 -8.80 1.18
N LEU A 106 -13.39 -9.97 0.57
CA LEU A 106 -12.49 -10.55 -0.42
C LEU A 106 -13.12 -10.43 -1.79
N LEU A 107 -12.38 -9.85 -2.73
CA LEU A 107 -12.73 -9.81 -4.15
C LEU A 107 -11.78 -10.74 -4.90
N GLU A 108 -12.21 -11.99 -5.06
CA GLU A 108 -11.50 -12.99 -5.84
C GLU A 108 -12.03 -12.93 -7.28
N THR A 109 -11.16 -12.63 -8.24
CA THR A 109 -11.50 -12.74 -9.67
C THR A 109 -10.93 -14.05 -10.17
N ILE A 110 -11.83 -14.93 -10.62
CA ILE A 110 -11.56 -16.26 -11.21
C ILE A 110 -10.72 -16.13 -12.48
#